data_AF-A0A7C2S4W9-F1
#
_entry.id   AF-A0A7C2S4W9-F1
#
_cell.length_a   1.000
_cell.length_b   1.000
_cell.length_c   1.000
_cell.angle_alpha   90.00
_cell.angle_beta   90.00
_cell.angle_gamma   90.00
#
_symmetry.space_group_name_H-M   'P 1'
#
loop_
_entity.id
_entity.type
_entity.pdbx_description
1 polymer ?
#
loop_
_entity_poly.entity_id
_entity_poly.type
_entity_poly.pdbx_seq_one_letter_code
_entity_poly.pdbx_strand_id
1 'polypeptide(L)'
;MNPPIVVVPESADWGEPARTLAHRLQAGFADKAPTHGLVLLLGSGGLALHDADAPREQPLRVDFAAGAMGYRQRAGFRRDELLPRAAGIKGVQLPSILDATAGLGRDAFMLASLGC
;
A
#
# COMPACT_ATOMS: atom_id res chain seq x y z
N MET A 1 -1.40 16.03 -21.26
CA MET A 1 -1.99 16.17 -19.91
C MET A 1 -0.90 15.89 -18.90
N ASN A 2 -0.73 16.71 -17.87
CA ASN A 2 0.17 16.35 -16.77
C ASN A 2 -0.34 15.06 -16.11
N PRO A 3 0.54 14.14 -15.71
CA PRO A 3 0.13 12.97 -14.95
C PRO A 3 -0.54 13.43 -13.64
N PRO A 4 -1.68 12.84 -13.25
CA PRO A 4 -2.46 13.29 -12.09
C PRO A 4 -1.72 13.10 -10.75
N ILE A 5 -0.64 12.32 -10.74
CA ILE A 5 0.20 12.08 -9.58
C ILE A 5 1.68 12.03 -10.00
N VAL A 6 2.55 12.51 -9.12
CA VAL A 6 4.01 12.51 -9.31
C VAL A 6 4.69 11.69 -8.23
N VAL A 7 5.75 10.97 -8.61
CA VAL A 7 6.68 10.33 -7.67
C VAL A 7 7.80 11.31 -7.36
N VAL A 8 8.09 11.46 -6.07
CA VAL A 8 9.08 12.40 -5.53
C VAL A 8 10.03 11.63 -4.61
N PRO A 9 11.34 11.77 -4.77
CA PRO A 9 12.30 11.13 -3.87
C PRO A 9 12.38 11.88 -2.52
N GLU A 10 12.51 11.13 -1.42
CA GLU A 10 12.69 11.68 -0.06
C GLU A 10 14.06 12.39 0.09
N SER A 11 15.08 11.91 -0.62
CA SER A 11 16.42 12.50 -0.69
C SER A 11 17.07 12.23 -2.04
N ALA A 12 18.23 12.84 -2.32
CA ALA A 12 18.96 12.64 -3.57
C ALA A 12 19.27 11.16 -3.87
N ASP A 13 19.50 10.35 -2.82
CA ASP A 13 19.80 8.92 -2.94
C ASP A 13 18.63 8.11 -3.55
N TRP A 14 17.41 8.64 -3.46
CA TRP A 14 16.20 8.01 -3.99
C TRP A 14 15.81 8.49 -5.38
N GLY A 15 16.58 9.39 -6.01
CA GLY A 15 16.24 9.99 -7.30
C GLY A 15 16.02 8.97 -8.43
N GLU A 16 16.99 8.08 -8.65
CA GLU A 16 16.89 7.06 -9.71
C GLU A 16 15.84 5.97 -9.41
N PRO A 17 15.75 5.43 -8.17
CA PRO A 17 14.64 4.55 -7.79
C PRO A 17 13.26 5.19 -8.00
N ALA A 18 13.09 6.47 -7.67
CA ALA A 18 11.84 7.20 -7.84
C ALA A 18 11.49 7.40 -9.31
N ARG A 19 12.47 7.71 -10.16
CA ARG A 19 12.30 7.81 -11.62
C ARG A 19 11.89 6.48 -12.24
N THR A 20 12.56 5.39 -11.83
CA THR A 20 12.23 4.02 -12.27
C THR A 20 10.80 3.66 -11.88
N LEU A 21 10.40 3.96 -10.64
CA LEU A 21 9.05 3.70 -10.15
C LEU A 21 8.00 4.54 -10.90
N ALA A 22 8.27 5.83 -11.12
CA ALA A 22 7.38 6.70 -11.89
C ALA A 22 7.09 6.13 -13.28
N HIS A 23 8.14 5.67 -13.98
CA HIS A 23 7.99 5.04 -15.30
C HIS A 23 7.13 3.76 -15.23
N ARG A 24 7.39 2.88 -14.26
CA ARG A 24 6.61 1.64 -14.07
C ARG A 24 5.13 1.90 -13.77
N LEU A 25 4.84 2.96 -13.01
CA LEU A 25 3.48 3.36 -12.64
C LEU A 25 2.81 4.25 -13.69
N GLN A 26 3.52 4.62 -14.77
CA GLN A 26 3.05 5.62 -15.75
C GLN A 26 2.66 6.95 -15.09
N ALA A 27 3.36 7.32 -14.01
CA ALA A 27 3.21 8.54 -13.25
C ALA A 27 4.27 9.58 -13.64
N GLY A 28 4.09 10.83 -13.20
CA GLY A 28 5.13 11.85 -13.34
C GLY A 28 6.27 11.63 -12.37
N PHE A 29 7.40 12.28 -12.63
CA PHE A 29 8.53 12.35 -11.70
C PHE A 29 8.86 13.82 -11.43
N ALA A 30 9.18 14.15 -10.18
CA ALA A 30 9.69 15.46 -9.80
C ALA A 30 10.77 15.31 -8.73
N ASP A 31 11.87 16.07 -8.86
CA ASP A 31 12.95 16.07 -7.86
C ASP A 31 12.54 16.70 -6.52
N LYS A 32 11.46 17.49 -6.51
CA LYS A 32 10.90 18.14 -5.33
C LYS A 32 9.38 17.99 -5.34
N ALA A 33 8.79 17.91 -4.15
CA ALA A 33 7.35 17.83 -4.02
C ALA A 33 6.68 19.12 -4.53
N PRO A 34 5.59 19.02 -5.32
CA PRO A 34 4.72 20.15 -5.60
C PRO A 34 4.09 20.69 -4.30
N THR A 35 3.53 21.89 -4.38
CA THR A 35 2.90 22.58 -3.23
C THR A 35 1.43 22.23 -3.01
N HIS A 36 0.81 21.49 -3.94
CA HIS A 36 -0.61 21.15 -3.91
C HIS A 36 -0.84 19.75 -4.50
N GLY A 37 -1.93 19.11 -4.10
CA GLY A 37 -2.36 17.81 -4.59
C GLY A 37 -1.59 16.61 -4.02
N LEU A 38 -1.99 15.43 -4.49
CA LEU A 38 -1.44 14.17 -4.04
C LEU A 38 -0.09 13.86 -4.70
N VAL A 39 0.84 13.32 -3.90
CA VAL A 39 2.18 12.93 -4.33
C VAL A 39 2.53 11.55 -3.80
N LEU A 40 3.36 10.82 -4.54
CA LEU A 40 3.97 9.57 -4.10
C LEU A 40 5.41 9.84 -3.62
N LEU A 41 5.62 9.81 -2.31
CA LEU A 41 6.94 9.95 -1.71
C LEU A 41 7.64 8.59 -1.67
N LEU A 42 8.79 8.46 -2.32
CA LEU A 42 9.63 7.26 -2.23
C LEU A 42 10.87 7.55 -1.39
N GLY A 43 11.09 6.74 -0.35
CA GLY A 43 12.20 6.91 0.57
C GLY A 43 12.55 5.66 1.34
N SER A 44 13.30 5.86 2.43
CA SER A 44 13.83 4.80 3.29
C SER A 44 12.77 3.85 3.86
N GLY A 45 11.59 4.38 4.17
CA GLY A 45 10.46 3.57 4.62
C GLY A 45 9.59 2.98 3.50
N GLY A 46 9.98 3.15 2.23
CA GLY A 46 9.20 2.74 1.06
C GLY A 46 8.27 3.83 0.52
N LEU A 47 7.35 3.43 -0.35
CA LEU A 47 6.40 4.32 -1.00
C LEU A 47 5.32 4.80 -0.02
N ALA A 48 4.95 6.08 -0.07
CA ALA A 48 3.83 6.64 0.67
C ALA A 48 3.04 7.62 -0.20
N LEU A 49 1.74 7.72 0.04
CA LEU A 49 0.88 8.76 -0.52
C LEU A 49 0.83 9.93 0.46
N HIS A 50 1.15 11.13 0.01
CA HIS A 50 1.10 12.34 0.81
C HIS A 50 0.24 13.40 0.12
N ASP A 51 -0.49 14.17 0.91
CA ASP A 51 -1.27 15.31 0.44
C ASP A 51 -0.47 16.59 0.68
N ALA A 52 0.00 17.22 -0.40
CA ALA A 52 0.76 18.46 -0.31
C ALA A 52 -0.09 19.64 0.17
N ASP A 53 -1.42 19.55 0.06
CA ASP A 53 -2.34 20.54 0.63
C ASP A 53 -2.47 20.40 2.16
N ALA A 54 -2.08 19.25 2.72
CA ALA A 54 -2.08 18.95 4.16
C ALA A 54 -0.69 18.50 4.64
N PRO A 55 0.36 19.35 4.56
CA PRO A 55 1.76 18.95 4.76
C PRO A 55 2.11 18.51 6.19
N ARG A 56 1.21 18.73 7.16
CA ARG A 56 1.36 18.29 8.56
C ARG A 56 0.78 16.89 8.80
N GLU A 57 -0.03 16.37 7.88
CA GLU A 57 -0.58 15.02 8.00
C GLU A 57 0.48 13.98 7.67
N GLN A 58 0.42 12.85 8.37
CA GLN A 58 1.34 11.76 8.14
C GLN A 58 1.04 11.12 6.77
N PRO A 59 2.06 10.87 5.94
CA PRO A 59 1.88 10.14 4.70
C PRO A 59 1.23 8.77 4.92
N LEU A 60 0.28 8.42 4.07
CA LEU A 60 -0.38 7.12 4.06
C LEU A 60 0.57 6.08 3.46
N ARG A 61 0.89 5.05 4.24
CA ARG A 61 1.68 3.90 3.80
C ARG A 61 0.96 2.60 4.08
N VAL A 62 1.05 1.66 3.15
CA VAL A 62 0.64 0.27 3.36
C VAL A 62 1.77 -0.46 4.08
N ASP A 63 1.49 -0.93 5.29
CA ASP A 63 2.42 -1.73 6.10
C ASP A 63 1.68 -2.95 6.66
N PHE A 64 2.08 -4.14 6.21
CA PHE A 64 1.52 -5.42 6.64
C PHE A 64 2.26 -6.03 7.84
N ALA A 65 3.47 -5.55 8.16
CA ALA A 65 4.33 -6.12 9.18
C ALA A 65 4.18 -5.40 10.54
N ALA A 66 4.03 -4.07 10.51
CA ALA A 66 3.81 -3.26 11.70
C ALA A 66 2.38 -2.69 11.76
N GLY A 67 2.16 -1.74 12.67
CA GLY A 67 0.88 -1.06 12.85
C GLY A 67 -0.29 -2.01 13.17
N ALA A 68 -1.49 -1.57 12.79
CA ALA A 68 -2.72 -2.31 13.06
C ALA A 68 -2.77 -3.67 12.34
N MET A 69 -2.30 -3.75 11.09
CA MET A 69 -2.30 -5.01 10.32
C MET A 69 -1.32 -6.02 10.89
N GLY A 70 -0.07 -5.61 11.15
CA GLY A 70 0.91 -6.47 11.81
C GLY A 70 0.48 -6.92 13.20
N TYR A 71 -0.16 -6.02 13.97
CA TYR A 71 -0.74 -6.41 15.27
C TYR A 71 -1.82 -7.48 15.10
N ARG A 72 -2.76 -7.30 14.16
CA ARG A 72 -3.81 -8.29 13.90
C ARG A 72 -3.25 -9.61 13.40
N GLN A 73 -2.22 -9.59 12.56
CA GLN A 73 -1.52 -10.80 12.10
C GLN A 73 -0.91 -11.56 13.28
N ARG A 74 -0.19 -10.87 14.18
CA ARG A 74 0.42 -11.47 15.38
C ARG A 74 -0.61 -12.02 16.37
N ALA A 75 -1.77 -11.35 16.49
CA ALA A 75 -2.88 -11.85 17.28
C ALA A 75 -3.52 -13.12 16.68
N GLY A 76 -3.28 -13.39 15.40
CA GLY A 76 -3.79 -14.53 14.66
C GLY A 76 -5.16 -14.24 14.05
N PHE A 77 -5.21 -14.12 12.71
CA PHE A 77 -6.48 -14.11 11.99
C PHE A 77 -7.19 -15.45 12.19
N ARG A 78 -8.50 -15.41 12.35
CA ARG A 78 -9.28 -16.62 12.64
C ARG A 78 -10.16 -17.00 11.45
N ARG A 79 -10.20 -18.30 11.15
CA ARG A 79 -11.04 -18.87 10.08
C ARG A 79 -12.55 -18.68 10.32
N ASP A 80 -12.96 -18.36 11.55
CA ASP A 80 -14.35 -18.09 11.91
C ASP A 80 -14.72 -16.59 11.84
N GLU A 81 -13.83 -15.71 11.40
CA GLU A 81 -14.17 -14.32 11.08
C GLU A 81 -15.14 -14.25 9.89
N LEU A 82 -15.85 -13.13 9.73
CA LEU A 82 -16.86 -12.99 8.67
C LEU A 82 -16.26 -13.11 7.27
N LEU A 83 -15.12 -12.46 7.02
CA LEU A 83 -14.47 -12.45 5.70
C LEU A 83 -13.95 -13.85 5.28
N PRO A 84 -13.18 -14.59 6.09
CA PRO A 84 -12.78 -15.97 5.78
C PRO A 84 -13.95 -16.91 5.49
N ARG A 85 -15.04 -16.81 6.29
CA ARG A 85 -16.25 -17.60 6.07
C ARG A 85 -16.93 -17.25 4.75
N ALA A 86 -17.04 -15.96 4.44
CA ALA A 86 -17.61 -15.49 3.18
C ALA A 86 -16.75 -15.92 1.97
N ALA A 87 -15.43 -15.96 2.14
CA ALA A 87 -14.47 -16.44 1.13
C ALA A 87 -14.45 -17.97 0.97
N GLY A 88 -15.23 -18.72 1.78
CA GLY A 88 -15.30 -20.18 1.68
C GLY A 88 -14.17 -20.94 2.39
N ILE A 89 -13.41 -20.29 3.28
CA ILE A 89 -12.39 -20.95 4.10
C ILE A 89 -13.09 -21.81 5.16
N LYS A 90 -13.04 -23.14 5.00
CA LYS A 90 -13.69 -24.11 5.90
C LYS A 90 -12.85 -25.38 6.05
N GLY A 91 -12.60 -25.79 7.29
CA GLY A 91 -11.80 -26.98 7.57
C GLY A 91 -10.38 -26.83 6.99
N VAL A 92 -10.04 -27.69 6.02
CA VAL A 92 -8.75 -27.68 5.29
C VAL A 92 -8.83 -26.98 3.93
N GLN A 93 -10.00 -26.47 3.52
CA GLN A 93 -10.18 -25.81 2.23
C GLN A 93 -9.60 -24.40 2.24
N LEU A 94 -8.68 -24.13 1.31
CA LEU A 94 -8.05 -22.83 1.09
C LEU A 94 -8.18 -22.51 -0.41
N PRO A 95 -9.24 -21.79 -0.82
CA PRO A 95 -9.45 -21.44 -2.22
C PRO A 95 -8.43 -20.40 -2.69
N SER A 96 -8.08 -20.43 -3.97
CA SER A 96 -7.40 -19.31 -4.62
C SER A 96 -8.37 -18.13 -4.74
N ILE A 97 -7.96 -16.95 -4.26
CA ILE A 97 -8.80 -15.75 -4.22
C ILE A 97 -8.29 -14.71 -5.22
N LEU A 98 -9.21 -14.10 -5.97
CA LEU A 98 -8.99 -12.89 -6.73
C LEU A 98 -9.62 -11.70 -5.99
N ASP A 99 -8.79 -10.81 -5.45
CA ASP A 99 -9.27 -9.52 -4.93
C ASP A 99 -9.32 -8.51 -6.09
N ALA A 100 -10.50 -8.33 -6.65
CA ALA A 100 -10.74 -7.39 -7.74
C ALA A 100 -10.77 -5.91 -7.30
N THR A 101 -10.68 -5.66 -5.98
CA THR A 101 -10.85 -4.34 -5.37
C THR A 101 -9.83 -4.10 -4.25
N ALA A 102 -8.59 -4.57 -4.45
CA ALA A 102 -7.58 -4.70 -3.40
C ALA A 102 -7.43 -3.47 -2.49
N GLY A 103 -7.54 -2.25 -3.04
CA GLY A 103 -7.40 -1.03 -2.24
C GLY A 103 -6.06 -1.02 -1.49
N LEU A 104 -6.10 -0.89 -0.16
CA LEU A 104 -4.91 -0.98 0.71
C LEU A 104 -4.51 -2.42 1.08
N GLY A 105 -5.17 -3.43 0.49
CA GLY A 105 -4.83 -4.84 0.61
C GLY A 105 -5.15 -5.47 1.97
N ARG A 106 -5.94 -4.82 2.82
CA ARG A 106 -6.21 -5.31 4.19
C ARG A 106 -6.90 -6.66 4.21
N ASP A 107 -7.94 -6.82 3.40
CA ASP A 107 -8.74 -8.03 3.33
C ASP A 107 -7.99 -9.14 2.60
N ALA A 108 -7.34 -8.81 1.48
CA ALA A 108 -6.42 -9.70 0.79
C ALA A 108 -5.30 -10.23 1.72
N PHE A 109 -4.68 -9.36 2.51
CA PHE A 109 -3.62 -9.74 3.44
C PHE A 109 -4.11 -10.68 4.54
N MET A 110 -5.32 -10.47 5.06
CA MET A 110 -5.95 -11.39 6.01
C MET A 110 -6.13 -12.78 5.38
N LEU A 111 -6.70 -12.85 4.18
CA LEU A 111 -6.96 -14.13 3.50
C LEU A 111 -5.66 -14.85 3.16
N ALA A 112 -4.67 -14.14 2.62
CA ALA A 112 -3.33 -14.69 2.35
C ALA A 112 -2.65 -15.20 3.64
N SER A 113 -2.79 -14.47 4.75
CA SER A 113 -2.24 -14.88 6.04
C SER A 113 -2.89 -16.16 6.61
N LEU A 114 -4.10 -16.50 6.16
CA LEU A 114 -4.79 -17.75 6.52
C LEU A 114 -4.42 -18.93 5.62
N GLY A 115 -3.64 -18.68 4.56
CA GLY A 115 -3.12 -19.67 3.62
C GLY A 115 -3.82 -19.74 2.27
N CYS A 116 -4.68 -18.78 1.94
CA CYS A 116 -5.22 -18.62 0.58
C CYS A 116 -4.19 -18.09 -0.42
#